data_AF-A0A355RP90-F1
#
_entry.id   AF-A0A355RP90-F1
#
_cell.length_a   1.000
_cell.length_b   1.000
_cell.length_c   1.000
_cell.angle_alpha   90.00
_cell.angle_beta   90.00
_cell.angle_gamma   90.00
#
_symmetry.space_group_name_H-M   'P 1'
#
loop_
_entity.id
_entity.type
_entity.pdbx_description
1 polymer ?
#
loop_
_entity_poly.entity_id
_entity_poly.type
_entity_poly.pdbx_seq_one_letter_code
_entity_poly.pdbx_strand_id
1 'polypeptide(L)' 'IDHTYVNSNYRGQGIASKLILEVIKFVKENSLRIKPTCSYAVSFFQKHNEYKIFLMD' A
#
# COMPACT_ATOMS: atom_id res chain seq x y z
N ILE A 1 -4.60 0.93 5.94
CA ILE A 1 -5.09 0.68 4.56
C ILE A 1 -6.06 -0.48 4.63
N ASP A 2 -7.34 -0.13 4.64
CA ASP A 2 -8.49 -1.03 4.81
C ASP A 2 -9.15 -1.40 3.48
N HIS A 3 -8.94 -0.61 2.43
CA HIS A 3 -9.39 -0.92 1.09
C HIS A 3 -8.45 -0.38 0.01
N THR A 4 -8.41 -1.06 -1.14
CA THR A 4 -7.75 -0.57 -2.35
C THR A 4 -8.60 -1.02 -3.52
N TYR A 5 -9.07 -0.06 -4.32
CA TYR A 5 -9.96 -0.33 -5.43
C TYR A 5 -9.38 0.19 -6.74
N VAL A 6 -9.50 -0.64 -7.78
CA VAL A 6 -9.22 -0.26 -9.16
C VAL A 6 -10.36 -0.81 -10.01
N ASN A 7 -11.00 0.08 -10.77
CA ASN A 7 -12.02 -0.30 -11.74
C ASN A 7 -11.46 -1.39 -12.67
N SER A 8 -12.29 -2.38 -13.01
CA SER A 8 -11.90 -3.54 -13.83
C SER A 8 -11.21 -3.15 -15.14
N ASN A 9 -11.65 -2.06 -15.77
CA ASN A 9 -11.12 -1.55 -17.03
C ASN A 9 -9.66 -1.09 -16.94
N TYR A 10 -9.15 -0.86 -15.73
CA TYR A 10 -7.78 -0.37 -15.48
C TYR A 10 -6.89 -1.37 -14.74
N ARG A 11 -7.36 -2.62 -14.53
CA ARG A 11 -6.55 -3.66 -13.87
C ARG A 11 -5.39 -4.11 -14.77
N GLY A 12 -4.36 -4.71 -14.16
CA GLY A 12 -3.14 -5.15 -14.86
C GLY A 12 -2.12 -4.05 -15.17
N GLN A 13 -2.46 -2.78 -14.93
CA GLN A 13 -1.60 -1.63 -15.26
C GLN A 13 -0.77 -1.10 -14.06
N GLY A 14 -0.73 -1.86 -12.96
CA GLY A 14 0.01 -1.48 -11.75
C GLY A 14 -0.59 -0.32 -10.94
N ILE A 15 -1.80 0.14 -11.23
CA ILE A 15 -2.42 1.30 -10.55
C ILE A 15 -2.57 1.08 -9.04
N ALA A 16 -2.98 -0.11 -8.61
CA ALA A 16 -3.13 -0.40 -7.19
C ALA A 16 -1.80 -0.26 -6.43
N SER A 17 -0.66 -0.62 -7.05
CA SER A 17 0.66 -0.40 -6.45
C SER A 17 1.00 1.09 -6.37
N LYS A 18 0.69 1.88 -7.41
CA LYS A 18 0.90 3.34 -7.40
C LYS A 18 0.12 4.02 -6.27
N LEU A 19 -1.12 3.57 -6.01
CA LEU A 19 -1.91 4.05 -4.88
C LEU A 19 -1.23 3.77 -3.53
N ILE A 20 -0.70 2.56 -3.33
CA ILE A 20 0.02 2.22 -2.09
C ILE A 20 1.30 3.05 -1.94
N LEU A 21 2.05 3.27 -3.02
CA LEU A 21 3.27 4.08 -3.00
C LEU A 21 3.01 5.53 -2.59
N GLU A 22 1.91 6.13 -3.04
CA GLU A 22 1.54 7.48 -2.61
C GLU A 22 1.18 7.52 -1.11
N VAL A 23 0.50 6.48 -0.61
CA VAL A 23 0.24 6.36 0.84
C VAL A 23 1.54 6.22 1.63
N ILE A 24 2.51 5.44 1.16
CA ILE A 24 3.82 5.30 1.81
C ILE A 24 4.55 6.65 1.84
N LYS A 25 4.51 7.41 0.75
CA LYS A 25 5.08 8.76 0.69
C LYS A 25 4.43 9.68 1.74
N PHE A 26 3.10 9.73 1.78
CA PHE A 26 2.36 10.52 2.77
C PHE A 26 2.76 10.12 4.21
N VAL A 27 2.82 8.82 4.49
CA VAL A 27 3.18 8.30 5.82
C VAL A 27 4.61 8.68 6.19
N LYS A 28 5.55 8.60 5.26
CA LYS A 28 6.95 9.01 5.47
C LYS A 28 7.05 10.49 5.79
N GLU A 29 6.36 11.35 5.04
CA GLU A 29 6.37 12.81 5.24
C GLU A 29 5.75 13.22 6.57
N ASN A 30 4.78 12.45 7.08
CA ASN A 30 4.05 12.76 8.30
C ASN A 30 4.50 11.95 9.52
N SER A 31 5.59 11.17 9.42
CA SER A 31 6.10 10.30 10.49
C SER A 31 5.03 9.36 11.08
N LEU A 32 4.15 8.84 10.22
CA LEU A 32 3.07 7.92 10.58
C LEU A 32 3.51 6.46 10.41
N ARG A 33 2.61 5.54 10.78
CA ARG A 33 2.74 4.09 10.55
C ARG A 33 1.49 3.53 9.86
N ILE A 34 1.65 2.40 9.17
CA ILE A 34 0.60 1.76 8.37
C ILE A 34 0.15 0.45 9.02
N LYS A 35 -1.17 0.33 9.22
CA LYS A 35 -1.83 -0.97 9.44
C LYS A 35 -2.55 -1.42 8.17
N PRO A 36 -2.05 -2.40 7.41
CA PRO A 36 -2.75 -2.94 6.25
C PRO A 36 -3.70 -4.06 6.68
N THR A 37 -4.97 -3.95 6.31
CA THR A 37 -5.99 -4.98 6.59
C THR A 37 -6.64 -5.52 5.33
N CYS A 38 -6.64 -4.77 4.21
CA CYS A 38 -7.06 -5.33 2.94
C CYS A 38 -6.02 -6.33 2.41
N SER A 39 -6.52 -7.43 1.82
CA SER A 39 -5.67 -8.51 1.31
C SER A 39 -4.65 -8.03 0.27
N TYR A 40 -5.02 -7.06 -0.56
CA TYR A 40 -4.10 -6.47 -1.54
C TYR A 40 -2.94 -5.75 -0.86
N ALA A 41 -3.19 -4.86 0.10
CA ALA A 41 -2.12 -4.13 0.80
C ALA A 41 -1.24 -5.09 1.59
N VAL A 42 -1.82 -6.08 2.28
CA VAL A 42 -1.06 -7.13 2.97
C VAL A 42 -0.12 -7.84 1.99
N SER A 43 -0.63 -8.29 0.84
CA SER A 43 0.19 -8.95 -0.18
C SER A 43 1.27 -8.03 -0.76
N PHE A 44 0.97 -6.75 -0.95
CA PHE A 44 1.95 -5.76 -1.39
C PHE A 44 3.14 -5.68 -0.42
N PHE A 45 2.88 -5.46 0.88
CA PHE A 45 3.96 -5.35 1.87
C PHE A 45 4.71 -6.68 2.12
N GLN A 46 4.08 -7.83 1.87
CA GLN A 46 4.77 -9.12 1.89
C GLN A 46 5.78 -9.28 0.75
N LYS A 47 5.45 -8.75 -0.44
CA LYS A 47 6.33 -8.80 -1.63
C LYS A 47 7.41 -7.73 -1.62
N HIS A 48 7.14 -6.59 -0.96
CA HIS A 48 8.02 -5.43 -0.90
C HIS A 48 8.55 -5.21 0.51
N ASN A 49 9.57 -6.00 0.88
CA ASN A 49 10.17 -5.96 2.21
C ASN A 49 10.77 -4.59 2.57
N GLU A 50 11.24 -3.84 1.58
CA GLU A 50 11.77 -2.48 1.71
C GLU A 50 10.78 -1.50 2.36
N TYR A 51 9.47 -1.75 2.23
CA TYR A 51 8.44 -0.89 2.81
C TYR A 51 7.92 -1.37 4.16
N LYS A 52 8.38 -2.51 4.68
CA LYS A 52 7.97 -3.02 6.00
C LYS A 52 8.33 -2.07 7.15
N ILE A 53 9.36 -1.25 6.96
CA ILE A 53 9.74 -0.20 7.93
C ILE A 53 8.61 0.79 8.22
N PHE A 54 7.62 0.93 7.34
CA PHE A 54 6.47 1.82 7.54
C PHE A 54 5.29 1.16 8.23
N LEU A 55 5.34 -0.15 8.51
CA LEU A 55 4.25 -0.86 9.17
C LEU A 55 4.20 -0.51 10.67
N MET A 56 3.00 -0.58 11.24
CA MET A 56 2.82 -0.67 12.68
C MET A 56 3.32 -2.04 13.17
N ASP A 57 3.90 -2.07 14.36
CA ASP A 57 4.22 -3.30 15.07
C ASP A 57 2.97 -4.10 15.44
#